data_AF-A0A9D1KA70-F1
#
_entry.id   AF-A0A9D1KA70-F1
#
_cell.length_a   1.000
_cell.length_b   1.000
_cell.length_c   1.000
_cell.angle_alpha   90.00
_cell.angle_beta   90.00
_cell.angle_gamma   90.00
#
_symmetry.space_group_name_H-M   'P 1'
#
loop_
_entity.id
_entity.type
_entity.pdbx_description
1 polymer ?
#
loop_
_entity_poly.entity_id
_entity_poly.type
_entity_poly.pdbx_seq_one_letter_code
_entity_poly.pdbx_strand_id
1 'polypeptide(L)'
;LREALFSLERIELELSKLRPFPLSRFRETLDWVMCEDDKYWGGYYHGREAGVRYARAYSLSDRARYCLPSPRVEVALRTLLGNLDREGIPLALLSQYLPLQYQRLRSGAIGGDAESLLLDRIGDSIDPYLDAVCG
;
A
#
# COMPACT_ATOMS: atom_id res chain seq x y z
N LEU A 1 3.22 -5.84 0.73
CA LEU A 1 3.01 -4.64 1.58
C LEU A 1 2.81 -3.36 0.77
N ARG A 2 3.84 -2.83 0.09
CA ARG A 2 3.73 -1.56 -0.70
C ARG A 2 2.57 -1.56 -1.71
N GLU A 3 2.43 -2.64 -2.49
CA GLU A 3 1.36 -2.74 -3.50
C GLU A 3 -0.04 -2.68 -2.89
N ALA A 4 -0.23 -3.35 -1.75
CA ALA A 4 -1.49 -3.32 -1.02
C ALA A 4 -1.84 -1.89 -0.60
N LEU A 5 -0.88 -1.17 0.00
CA LEU A 5 -1.06 0.22 0.43
C LEU A 5 -1.36 1.15 -0.75
N PHE A 6 -0.72 0.93 -1.90
CA PHE A 6 -0.98 1.72 -3.10
C PHE A 6 -2.37 1.44 -3.67
N SER A 7 -2.84 0.20 -3.64
CA SER A 7 -4.21 -0.15 -4.02
C SER A 7 -5.23 0.48 -3.08
N LEU A 8 -5.00 0.41 -1.76
CA LEU A 8 -5.86 1.02 -0.75
C LEU A 8 -5.94 2.54 -0.89
N GLU A 9 -4.82 3.23 -1.14
CA GLU A 9 -4.84 4.68 -1.40
C GLU A 9 -5.57 5.04 -2.70
N ARG A 10 -5.54 4.17 -3.72
CA ARG A 10 -6.37 4.37 -4.93
C ARG A 10 -7.85 4.26 -4.62
N ILE A 11 -8.25 3.33 -3.78
CA ILE A 11 -9.63 3.23 -3.27
C ILE A 11 -9.99 4.52 -2.51
N GLU A 12 -9.11 4.98 -1.61
CA GLU A 12 -9.32 6.22 -0.85
C GLU A 12 -9.53 7.43 -1.77
N LEU A 13 -8.73 7.55 -2.82
CA LEU A 13 -8.85 8.63 -3.80
C LEU A 13 -10.19 8.58 -4.55
N GLU A 14 -10.63 7.42 -5.00
CA GLU A 14 -11.95 7.29 -5.66
C GLU A 14 -13.09 7.57 -4.68
N LEU A 15 -12.98 7.12 -3.42
CA LEU A 15 -13.93 7.44 -2.37
C LEU A 15 -14.03 8.96 -2.12
N SER A 16 -12.91 9.68 -2.12
CA SER A 16 -12.89 11.13 -1.90
C SER A 16 -13.65 11.92 -2.98
N LYS A 17 -13.79 11.34 -4.18
CA LYS A 17 -14.58 11.93 -5.28
C LYS A 17 -16.07 11.73 -5.09
N LEU A 18 -16.47 10.65 -4.39
CA LEU A 18 -17.85 10.36 -4.06
C LEU A 18 -18.31 11.15 -2.82
N ARG A 19 -17.43 11.28 -1.83
CA ARG A 19 -17.67 11.97 -0.57
C ARG A 19 -16.42 12.74 -0.16
N PRO A 20 -16.49 14.06 0.10
CA PRO A 20 -15.30 14.82 0.48
C PRO A 20 -14.83 14.48 1.90
N PHE A 21 -13.58 14.06 2.02
CA PHE A 21 -12.87 13.87 3.29
C PHE A 21 -11.36 14.08 3.10
N PRO A 22 -10.59 14.37 4.17
CA PRO A 22 -9.15 14.55 4.05
C PRO A 22 -8.44 13.25 3.68
N LEU A 23 -7.70 13.27 2.56
CA LEU A 23 -6.89 12.15 2.09
C LEU A 23 -5.66 11.92 2.97
N SER A 24 -5.26 10.66 3.13
CA SER A 24 -4.04 10.26 3.83
C SER A 24 -2.74 10.76 3.18
N ARG A 25 -2.74 10.88 1.84
CA ARG A 25 -1.56 11.21 1.02
C ARG A 25 -0.37 10.30 1.34
N PHE A 26 -0.65 9.01 1.55
CA PHE A 26 0.34 8.03 1.95
C PHE A 26 1.55 7.98 1.00
N ARG A 27 1.32 7.94 -0.31
CA ARG A 27 2.41 7.88 -1.31
C ARG A 27 3.24 9.14 -1.34
N GLU A 28 2.61 10.31 -1.22
CA GLU A 28 3.31 11.59 -1.18
C GLU A 28 4.19 11.66 0.07
N THR A 29 3.66 11.25 1.22
CA THR A 29 4.39 11.22 2.50
C THR A 29 5.55 10.24 2.45
N LEU A 30 5.35 9.05 1.86
CA LEU A 30 6.40 8.06 1.68
C LEU A 30 7.52 8.57 0.76
N ASP A 31 7.18 9.13 -0.40
CA ASP A 31 8.16 9.72 -1.33
C ASP A 31 8.93 10.87 -0.67
N TRP A 32 8.25 11.70 0.11
CA TRP A 32 8.86 12.79 0.86
C TRP A 32 9.87 12.30 1.90
N VAL A 33 9.51 11.31 2.72
CA VAL A 33 10.44 10.70 3.69
C VAL A 33 11.62 10.02 2.99
N MET A 34 11.39 9.37 1.85
CA MET A 34 12.48 8.81 1.07
C MET A 34 13.41 9.90 0.53
N CYS A 35 12.89 11.07 0.14
CA CYS A 35 13.73 12.19 -0.31
C CYS A 35 14.52 12.85 0.82
N GLU A 36 14.05 12.81 2.08
CA GLU A 36 14.79 13.35 3.21
C GLU A 36 16.03 12.54 3.57
N ASP A 37 15.94 11.20 3.50
CA ASP A 37 17.06 10.30 3.80
C ASP A 37 17.22 9.27 2.68
N ASP A 38 18.20 9.53 1.82
CA ASP A 38 18.53 8.66 0.70
C ASP A 38 19.40 7.46 1.07
N LYS A 39 19.79 7.31 2.35
CA LYS A 39 20.65 6.22 2.84
C LYS A 39 20.25 4.83 2.35
N TYR A 40 18.95 4.57 2.21
CA TYR A 40 18.44 3.25 1.84
C TYR A 40 18.31 3.02 0.32
N TRP A 41 18.33 4.07 -0.51
CA TRP A 41 18.08 3.96 -1.95
C TRP A 41 19.07 4.71 -2.85
N GLY A 42 19.83 5.67 -2.34
CA GLY A 42 20.77 6.51 -3.09
C GLY A 42 21.88 5.74 -3.78
N GLY A 43 22.28 4.58 -3.24
CA GLY A 43 23.21 3.64 -3.88
C GLY A 43 22.58 2.67 -4.89
N TYR A 44 21.26 2.69 -5.07
CA TYR A 44 20.53 1.75 -5.93
C TYR A 44 19.86 2.44 -7.12
N TYR A 45 19.34 3.64 -6.93
CA TYR A 45 18.60 4.35 -7.95
C TYR A 45 19.42 5.54 -8.45
N HIS A 46 19.76 5.52 -9.73
CA HIS A 46 20.56 6.55 -10.38
C HIS A 46 19.89 7.04 -11.67
N GLY A 47 20.27 8.23 -12.11
CA GLY A 47 19.82 8.82 -13.37
C GLY A 47 18.87 10.00 -13.16
N ARG A 48 17.94 10.19 -14.11
CA ARG A 48 17.01 11.32 -14.11
C ARG A 48 16.04 11.25 -12.93
N GLU A 49 15.71 12.40 -12.35
CA GLU A 49 14.80 12.51 -11.19
C GLU A 49 13.47 11.76 -11.39
N ALA A 50 12.86 11.87 -12.57
CA ALA A 50 11.63 11.13 -12.89
C ALA A 50 11.79 9.60 -12.81
N GLY A 51 12.96 9.09 -13.22
CA GLY A 51 13.28 7.66 -13.13
C GLY A 51 13.55 7.23 -11.70
N VAL A 52 14.22 8.07 -10.91
CA VAL A 52 14.45 7.82 -9.48
C VAL A 52 13.12 7.82 -8.72
N ARG A 53 12.23 8.79 -8.97
CA ARG A 53 10.89 8.84 -8.38
C ARG A 53 10.06 7.61 -8.72
N TYR A 54 10.12 7.17 -9.99
CA TYR A 54 9.50 5.91 -10.39
C TYR A 54 10.08 4.72 -9.61
N ALA A 55 11.41 4.63 -9.49
CA ALA A 55 12.07 3.54 -8.78
C ALA A 55 11.75 3.54 -7.27
N ARG A 56 11.67 4.70 -6.63
CA ARG A 56 11.24 4.81 -5.23
C ARG A 56 9.83 4.25 -5.01
N ALA A 57 8.92 4.48 -5.96
CA ALA A 57 7.55 4.03 -5.87
C ALA A 57 7.31 2.59 -6.34
N TYR A 58 8.07 2.08 -7.31
CA TYR A 58 7.72 0.85 -8.06
C TYR A 58 8.85 -0.15 -8.26
N SER A 59 10.08 0.15 -7.83
CA SER A 59 11.19 -0.79 -8.00
C SER A 59 10.95 -2.10 -7.24
N LEU A 60 11.30 -3.21 -7.88
CA LEU A 60 11.24 -4.56 -7.30
C LEU A 60 12.20 -4.74 -6.11
N SER A 61 13.21 -3.87 -5.99
CA SER A 61 14.12 -3.85 -4.84
C SER A 61 13.45 -3.38 -3.53
N ASP A 62 12.21 -2.86 -3.60
CA ASP A 62 11.33 -2.50 -2.48
C ASP A 62 12.00 -1.69 -1.36
N ARG A 63 12.93 -0.78 -1.72
CA ARG A 63 13.68 0.03 -0.73
C ARG A 63 12.80 0.97 0.09
N ALA A 64 11.60 1.26 -0.38
CA ALA A 64 10.59 2.01 0.37
C ALA A 64 10.22 1.34 1.71
N ARG A 65 10.41 0.01 1.85
CA ARG A 65 10.15 -0.73 3.09
C ARG A 65 10.87 -0.16 4.30
N TYR A 66 12.10 0.32 4.13
CA TYR A 66 12.89 0.88 5.23
C TYR A 66 12.37 2.23 5.73
N CYS A 67 11.55 2.92 4.93
CA CYS A 67 10.95 4.21 5.29
C CYS A 67 9.54 4.05 5.90
N LEU A 68 8.94 2.86 5.83
CA LEU A 68 7.63 2.56 6.43
C LEU A 68 7.55 2.79 7.96
N PRO A 69 8.55 2.44 8.79
CA PRO A 69 8.50 2.70 10.23
C PRO A 69 8.76 4.16 10.61
N SER A 70 8.84 5.08 9.64
CA SER A 70 8.93 6.51 9.93
C SER A 70 7.63 7.00 10.59
N PRO A 71 7.68 7.78 11.69
CA PRO A 71 6.48 8.27 12.36
C PRO A 71 5.50 8.99 11.44
N ARG A 72 6.01 9.71 10.42
CA ARG A 72 5.17 10.41 9.45
C ARG A 72 4.41 9.44 8.53
N VAL A 73 5.09 8.38 8.09
CA VAL A 73 4.50 7.35 7.24
C VAL A 73 3.49 6.52 8.03
N GLU A 74 3.77 6.21 9.29
CA GLU A 74 2.82 5.53 10.18
C GLU A 74 1.53 6.34 10.40
N VAL A 75 1.64 7.66 10.59
CA VAL A 75 0.48 8.54 10.71
C VAL A 75 -0.34 8.55 9.42
N ALA A 76 0.31 8.65 8.26
CA ALA A 76 -0.37 8.58 6.97
C ALA A 76 -1.04 7.21 6.75
N LEU A 77 -0.38 6.12 7.14
CA LEU A 77 -0.94 4.77 7.08
C LEU A 77 -2.19 4.61 7.95
N ARG A 78 -2.13 5.05 9.22
CA ARG A 78 -3.28 5.01 10.12
C ARG A 78 -4.45 5.85 9.60
N THR A 79 -4.14 7.00 9.00
CA THR A 79 -5.14 7.87 8.38
C THR A 79 -5.80 7.18 7.18
N LEU A 80 -5.01 6.51 6.34
CA LEU A 80 -5.52 5.75 5.20
C LEU A 80 -6.48 4.65 5.64
N LEU A 81 -6.06 3.79 6.57
CA LEU A 81 -6.90 2.69 7.06
C LEU A 81 -8.16 3.23 7.75
N GLY A 82 -8.02 4.22 8.62
CA GLY A 82 -9.15 4.83 9.31
C GLY A 82 -10.16 5.51 8.37
N ASN A 83 -9.71 6.13 7.28
CA ASN A 83 -10.60 6.69 6.27
C ASN A 83 -11.39 5.60 5.54
N LEU A 84 -10.72 4.51 5.16
CA LEU A 84 -11.36 3.39 4.47
C LEU A 84 -12.40 2.67 5.35
N ASP A 85 -12.09 2.48 6.63
CA ASP A 85 -13.02 1.88 7.60
C ASP A 85 -14.21 2.80 7.87
N ARG A 86 -13.97 4.11 8.03
CA ARG A 86 -15.03 5.10 8.28
C ARG A 86 -15.97 5.24 7.09
N GLU A 87 -15.43 5.36 5.88
CA GLU A 87 -16.24 5.58 4.69
C GLU A 87 -16.88 4.28 4.17
N GLY A 88 -16.28 3.14 4.51
CA GLY A 88 -16.60 1.83 3.97
C GLY A 88 -16.07 1.65 2.54
N ILE A 89 -15.56 0.47 2.23
CA ILE A 89 -15.00 0.15 0.92
C ILE A 89 -16.08 -0.45 0.01
N PRO A 90 -16.47 0.23 -1.09
CA PRO A 90 -17.41 -0.33 -2.06
C PRO A 90 -16.83 -1.59 -2.71
N LEU A 91 -17.64 -2.65 -2.79
CA LEU A 91 -17.24 -3.94 -3.37
C LEU A 91 -16.71 -3.82 -4.81
N ALA A 92 -17.24 -2.87 -5.60
CA ALA A 92 -16.76 -2.62 -6.96
C ALA A 92 -15.32 -2.09 -6.98
N LEU A 93 -14.97 -1.17 -6.08
CA LEU A 93 -13.61 -0.65 -5.94
C LEU A 93 -12.67 -1.74 -5.40
N LEU A 94 -13.14 -2.54 -4.44
CA LEU A 94 -12.36 -3.67 -3.93
C LEU A 94 -12.05 -4.68 -5.04
N SER A 95 -13.04 -5.06 -5.83
CA SER A 95 -12.86 -5.96 -6.98
C SER A 95 -11.86 -5.41 -8.01
N GLN A 96 -11.90 -4.10 -8.26
CA GLN A 96 -11.00 -3.44 -9.22
C GLN A 96 -9.54 -3.40 -8.76
N TYR A 97 -9.26 -3.13 -7.48
CA TYR A 97 -7.91 -2.88 -6.98
C TYR A 97 -7.30 -4.03 -6.16
N LEU A 98 -8.14 -4.91 -5.63
CA LEU A 98 -7.78 -6.07 -4.80
C LEU A 98 -8.71 -7.27 -5.13
N PRO A 99 -8.65 -7.82 -6.35
CA PRO A 99 -9.60 -8.82 -6.83
C PRO A 99 -9.58 -10.13 -6.02
N LEU A 100 -8.40 -10.57 -5.54
CA LEU A 100 -8.30 -11.78 -4.71
C LEU A 100 -8.95 -11.56 -3.34
N GLN A 101 -8.68 -10.41 -2.71
CA GLN A 101 -9.29 -10.04 -1.43
C GLN A 101 -10.80 -9.89 -1.57
N TYR A 102 -11.30 -9.37 -2.70
CA TYR A 102 -12.72 -9.34 -3.00
C TYR A 102 -13.34 -10.74 -2.98
N GLN A 103 -12.71 -11.72 -3.63
CA GLN A 103 -13.21 -13.11 -3.63
C GLN A 103 -13.22 -13.71 -2.21
N ARG A 104 -12.16 -13.47 -1.43
CA ARG A 104 -12.04 -13.96 -0.04
C ARG A 104 -13.03 -13.28 0.90
N LEU A 105 -13.28 -11.98 0.73
CA LEU A 105 -14.29 -11.26 1.48
C LEU A 105 -15.69 -11.83 1.18
N ARG A 106 -15.97 -12.08 -0.11
CA ARG A 106 -17.24 -12.66 -0.56
C ARG A 106 -17.49 -14.07 -0.05
N SER A 107 -16.43 -14.87 0.15
CA SER A 107 -16.53 -16.21 0.74
C SER A 107 -16.52 -16.20 2.28
N GLY A 108 -16.36 -15.04 2.92
CA GLY A 108 -16.25 -14.91 4.37
C GLY A 108 -14.92 -15.37 4.95
N ALA A 109 -13.88 -15.52 4.12
CA ALA A 109 -12.55 -15.95 4.55
C ALA A 109 -11.74 -14.83 5.21
N ILE A 110 -12.07 -13.55 4.94
CA ILE A 110 -11.42 -12.38 5.55
C ILE A 110 -12.44 -11.34 5.98
N GLY A 111 -12.04 -10.47 6.92
CA GLY A 111 -12.80 -9.28 7.33
C GLY A 111 -12.86 -8.21 6.24
N GLY A 112 -13.88 -7.35 6.33
CA GLY A 112 -14.10 -6.25 5.39
C GLY A 112 -13.40 -4.93 5.77
N ASP A 113 -12.75 -4.89 6.92
CA ASP A 113 -11.96 -3.75 7.38
C ASP A 113 -10.62 -3.64 6.62
N ALA A 114 -10.09 -2.43 6.55
CA ALA A 114 -8.91 -2.10 5.76
C ALA A 114 -7.65 -2.84 6.25
N GLU A 115 -7.55 -3.12 7.56
CA GLU A 115 -6.44 -3.87 8.14
C GLU A 115 -6.46 -5.34 7.71
N SER A 116 -7.61 -6.01 7.78
CA SER A 116 -7.80 -7.37 7.28
C SER A 116 -7.43 -7.50 5.80
N LEU A 117 -7.87 -6.55 4.97
CA LEU A 117 -7.55 -6.51 3.54
C LEU A 117 -6.05 -6.30 3.29
N LEU A 118 -5.41 -5.45 4.10
CA LEU A 118 -3.97 -5.19 4.03
C LEU A 118 -3.16 -6.43 4.39
N LEU A 119 -3.48 -7.08 5.52
CA LEU A 119 -2.79 -8.27 6.02
C LEU A 119 -2.93 -9.45 5.04
N ASP A 120 -4.12 -9.68 4.51
CA ASP A 120 -4.37 -10.73 3.52
C ASP A 120 -3.53 -10.53 2.24
N ARG A 121 -3.47 -9.29 1.72
CA ARG A 121 -2.66 -8.99 0.53
C ARG A 121 -1.16 -9.07 0.78
N ILE A 122 -0.71 -8.83 2.01
CA ILE A 122 0.69 -9.07 2.42
C ILE A 122 0.97 -10.57 2.43
N GLY A 123 0.06 -11.37 2.97
CA GLY A 123 0.13 -12.84 2.96
C GLY A 123 0.33 -13.40 1.55
N ASP A 124 -0.41 -12.88 0.56
CA ASP A 124 -0.23 -13.27 -0.86
C ASP A 124 1.19 -13.05 -1.40
N SER A 125 1.95 -12.12 -0.82
CA SER A 125 3.31 -11.82 -1.27
C SER A 125 4.37 -12.62 -0.51
N ILE A 126 3.99 -13.33 0.55
CA ILE A 126 4.89 -14.16 1.37
C ILE A 126 4.94 -15.60 0.81
N ASP A 127 3.99 -16.01 -0.04
CA ASP A 127 4.01 -17.33 -0.70
C ASP A 127 4.05 -17.20 -2.23
N PRO A 128 5.21 -17.51 -2.84
CA PRO A 128 5.57 -18.89 -3.20
C PRO A 128 7.01 -19.32 -2.84
N TYR A 129 7.68 -18.65 -1.89
CA TYR A 129 9.05 -19.02 -1.50
C TYR A 129 9.11 -20.03 -0.34
N LEU A 130 7.99 -20.30 0.34
CA LEU A 130 7.92 -21.31 1.41
C LEU A 130 7.55 -22.70 0.90
N ASP A 131 6.82 -22.80 -0.22
CA ASP A 131 6.57 -24.07 -0.93
C ASP A 131 7.82 -24.69 -1.59
N ALA A 132 8.97 -24.01 -1.57
CA ALA A 132 10.23 -24.52 -2.13
C ALA A 132 11.29 -24.93 -1.07
N VAL A 133 10.99 -24.82 0.23
CA VAL A 133 11.94 -25.16 1.32
C VAL A 133 11.39 -26.23 2.28
N CYS A 134 10.14 -26.63 2.13
CA CYS A 134 9.56 -27.81 2.77
C CYS A 134 9.17 -28.85 1.71
N GLY A 135 10.18 -29.40 1.02
CA GLY A 135 10.08 -30.58 0.16
C GLY A 135 11.27 -31.49 0.40
#